data_AF-A0A8J3SXC3-F1
#
_entry.id   AF-A0A8J3SXC3-F1
#
_cell.length_a   1.000
_cell.length_b   1.000
_cell.length_c   1.000
_cell.angle_alpha   90.00
_cell.angle_beta   90.00
_cell.angle_gamma   90.00
#
_symmetry.space_group_name_H-M   'P 1'
#
loop_
_entity.id
_entity.type
_entity.pdbx_description
1 polymer ?
#
loop_
_entity_poly.entity_id
_entity_poly.type
_entity_poly.pdbx_seq_one_letter_code
_entity_poly.pdbx_strand_id
1 'polypeptide(L)'
;MKPSHAGPRGGAGIALTLMTISLLAACSPAASSAAPSRDTAAPPAASPVPTAAAPSASPSAVPSGAPDAVTARASGPAGLCDPRRRPAAGQAVPSGDSEPEPPPRSGNVIDGLHVGYVPEGFSWSESPAPQSYGEVWEYGRSWSDDRDDADERHRFLWIRVVCWDALRDLDRLRNLPVPLGRFSGDVTVESLAGRRVLAMEGDGALGPGRLVGWIERPGVAVTVLAGEPLLPHLPEIVEGIEPS
;
A
#
# COMPACT_ATOMS: atom_id res chain seq x y z
N MET A 1 49.01 45.85 27.60
CA MET A 1 50.10 45.04 27.02
C MET A 1 50.58 44.02 28.04
N LYS A 2 50.19 42.75 27.87
CA LYS A 2 50.72 41.50 28.47
C LYS A 2 49.96 40.31 27.83
N PRO A 3 50.54 39.10 27.81
CA PRO A 3 50.75 38.36 26.57
C PRO A 3 49.84 37.15 26.36
N SER A 4 49.92 36.63 25.12
CA SER A 4 49.42 35.36 24.61
C SER A 4 49.59 34.16 25.54
N HIS A 5 48.57 33.30 25.56
CA HIS A 5 48.74 31.86 25.72
C HIS A 5 48.05 31.12 24.57
N ALA A 6 48.90 30.48 23.76
CA ALA A 6 48.50 29.46 22.79
C ALA A 6 48.28 28.13 23.54
N GLY A 7 47.12 27.51 23.32
CA GLY A 7 46.81 26.15 23.78
C GLY A 7 46.96 25.13 22.63
N PRO A 8 47.44 23.90 22.90
CA PRO A 8 47.86 22.96 21.86
C PRO A 8 46.72 22.12 21.29
N ARG A 9 47.00 21.66 20.07
CA ARG A 9 46.26 20.69 19.25
C ARG A 9 46.15 19.33 19.95
N GLY A 10 44.94 18.78 19.98
CA GLY A 10 44.67 17.37 20.29
C GLY A 10 43.73 16.80 19.22
N GLY A 11 44.30 16.38 18.09
CA GLY A 11 43.57 15.63 17.07
C GLY A 11 43.52 14.16 17.46
N ALA A 12 42.38 13.70 17.95
CA ALA A 12 42.12 12.27 18.13
C ALA A 12 41.78 11.68 16.76
N GLY A 13 42.73 10.90 16.21
CA GLY A 13 42.48 10.06 15.06
C GLY A 13 41.51 8.94 15.44
N ILE A 14 40.33 8.95 14.82
CA ILE A 14 39.37 7.86 14.92
C ILE A 14 39.86 6.77 13.96
N ALA A 15 40.32 5.67 14.54
CA ALA A 15 40.70 4.46 13.83
C ALA A 15 39.44 3.82 13.22
N LEU A 16 39.41 3.74 11.88
CA LEU A 16 38.37 3.06 11.12
C LEU A 16 38.67 1.55 11.12
N THR A 17 37.98 0.79 11.94
CA THR A 17 38.05 -0.68 11.94
C THR A 17 37.19 -1.21 10.80
N LEU A 18 37.83 -1.64 9.71
CA LEU A 18 37.25 -2.46 8.64
C LEU A 18 36.88 -3.84 9.21
N MET A 19 35.59 -4.10 9.41
CA MET A 19 35.08 -5.46 9.63
C MET A 19 34.86 -6.13 8.27
N THR A 20 35.79 -7.00 7.91
CA THR A 20 35.68 -7.96 6.81
C THR A 20 34.73 -9.07 7.23
N ILE A 21 33.51 -9.09 6.69
CA ILE A 21 32.57 -10.22 6.88
C ILE A 21 32.91 -11.30 5.84
N SER A 22 33.52 -12.37 6.32
CA SER A 22 33.75 -13.60 5.55
C SER A 22 32.43 -14.36 5.36
N LEU A 23 31.92 -14.40 4.12
CA LEU A 23 30.88 -15.35 3.72
C LEU A 23 31.48 -16.77 3.70
N LEU A 24 31.16 -17.56 4.71
CA LEU A 24 31.31 -19.02 4.65
C LEU A 24 30.06 -19.60 3.99
N ALA A 25 30.22 -20.03 2.75
CA ALA A 25 29.35 -20.97 2.08
C ALA A 25 29.36 -22.30 2.86
N ALA A 26 28.19 -22.77 3.29
CA ALA A 26 28.03 -24.11 3.82
C ALA A 26 26.87 -24.81 3.10
N CYS A 27 27.24 -25.96 2.53
CA CYS A 27 26.49 -26.86 1.68
C CYS A 27 25.14 -27.31 2.24
N SER A 28 24.18 -27.48 1.32
CA SER A 28 23.07 -28.43 1.45
C SER A 28 23.58 -29.88 1.58
N PRO A 29 22.74 -30.77 2.15
CA PRO A 29 22.36 -31.94 1.36
C PRO A 29 20.86 -32.29 1.42
N ALA A 30 20.33 -32.54 0.22
CA ALA A 30 19.47 -33.63 -0.23
C ALA A 30 18.45 -34.35 0.70
N ALA A 31 17.23 -34.44 0.17
CA ALA A 31 16.39 -35.64 -0.04
C ALA A 31 15.49 -36.21 1.08
N SER A 32 14.17 -36.16 0.82
CA SER A 32 13.22 -37.29 0.90
C SER A 32 11.86 -36.80 0.38
N SER A 33 11.36 -37.18 -0.79
CA SER A 33 10.78 -38.48 -1.17
C SER A 33 9.64 -38.94 -0.24
N ALA A 34 8.41 -38.55 -0.57
CA ALA A 34 7.22 -39.41 -0.48
C ALA A 34 6.03 -38.75 -1.18
N ALA A 35 5.64 -39.29 -2.34
CA ALA A 35 4.29 -39.14 -2.88
C ALA A 35 3.34 -40.13 -2.18
N PRO A 36 2.03 -39.83 -2.11
CA PRO A 36 1.12 -40.80 -2.73
C PRO A 36 -0.10 -40.21 -3.45
N SER A 37 -0.46 -40.94 -4.51
CA SER A 37 -1.80 -41.38 -4.92
C SER A 37 -2.84 -40.34 -5.38
N ARG A 38 -3.01 -40.35 -6.71
CA ARG A 38 -4.21 -39.95 -7.44
C ARG A 38 -5.37 -40.88 -7.08
N ASP A 39 -6.45 -40.34 -6.54
CA ASP A 39 -7.77 -40.97 -6.65
C ASP A 39 -8.60 -40.22 -7.69
N THR A 40 -8.89 -40.94 -8.76
CA THR A 40 -9.68 -40.52 -9.91
C THR A 40 -11.14 -40.85 -9.60
N ALA A 41 -11.94 -39.85 -9.27
CA ALA A 41 -13.40 -39.99 -9.22
C ALA A 41 -14.01 -39.46 -10.53
N ALA A 42 -14.70 -40.35 -11.23
CA ALA A 42 -15.36 -40.11 -12.50
C ALA A 42 -16.58 -39.16 -12.37
N PRO A 43 -16.91 -38.37 -13.40
CA PRO A 43 -18.13 -37.57 -13.44
C PRO A 43 -19.35 -38.40 -13.88
N PRO A 44 -20.53 -38.24 -13.26
CA PRO A 44 -21.79 -38.71 -13.80
C PRO A 44 -22.41 -37.74 -14.81
N ALA A 45 -23.30 -38.32 -15.61
CA ALA A 45 -23.71 -37.92 -16.94
C ALA A 45 -24.73 -36.77 -17.06
N ALA A 46 -24.64 -36.15 -18.24
CA ALA A 46 -25.61 -35.42 -19.07
C ALA A 46 -27.13 -35.44 -18.71
N SER A 47 -27.78 -34.29 -18.94
CA SER A 47 -28.89 -34.01 -19.90
C SER A 47 -29.78 -32.83 -19.42
N PRO A 48 -30.78 -32.32 -20.19
CA PRO A 48 -30.71 -31.61 -21.46
C PRO A 48 -31.42 -30.21 -21.48
N VAL A 49 -31.23 -29.48 -22.59
CA VAL A 49 -31.94 -28.30 -23.19
C VAL A 49 -33.49 -28.50 -23.18
N PRO A 50 -34.44 -27.53 -23.24
CA PRO A 50 -34.44 -26.24 -23.97
C PRO A 50 -35.24 -25.05 -23.34
N THR A 51 -35.27 -23.89 -24.02
CA THR A 51 -36.53 -23.18 -24.46
C THR A 51 -36.39 -21.64 -24.49
N ALA A 52 -36.56 -21.09 -25.72
CA ALA A 52 -37.30 -19.91 -26.19
C ALA A 52 -37.40 -18.62 -25.33
N ALA A 53 -37.61 -17.39 -25.83
CA ALA A 53 -37.53 -16.71 -27.13
C ALA A 53 -38.00 -15.26 -26.86
N ALA A 54 -37.29 -14.25 -27.40
CA ALA A 54 -37.74 -12.91 -27.82
C ALA A 54 -38.51 -11.98 -26.81
N PRO A 55 -38.76 -10.68 -27.10
CA PRO A 55 -38.36 -9.83 -28.23
C PRO A 55 -37.65 -8.50 -27.86
N SER A 56 -37.12 -7.87 -28.91
CA SER A 56 -36.69 -6.47 -29.00
C SER A 56 -37.76 -5.48 -28.52
N ALA A 57 -37.32 -4.47 -27.78
CA ALA A 57 -38.01 -3.18 -27.71
C ALA A 57 -36.95 -2.07 -27.77
N SER A 58 -36.98 -1.30 -28.86
CA SER A 58 -36.25 -0.05 -28.99
C SER A 58 -37.06 1.07 -28.34
N PRO A 59 -36.47 1.88 -27.44
CA PRO A 59 -36.98 3.21 -27.17
C PRO A 59 -36.21 4.26 -27.96
N SER A 60 -37.02 5.13 -28.57
CA SER A 60 -36.71 6.30 -29.36
C SER A 60 -35.66 7.23 -28.75
N ALA A 61 -34.83 7.79 -29.63
CA ALA A 61 -33.96 8.90 -29.34
C ALA A 61 -34.76 10.14 -28.93
N VAL A 62 -34.42 10.71 -27.77
CA VAL A 62 -34.82 12.06 -27.37
C VAL A 62 -33.61 12.98 -27.66
N PRO A 63 -33.76 14.05 -28.45
CA PRO A 63 -32.72 15.06 -28.56
C PRO A 63 -32.74 15.94 -27.31
N SER A 64 -31.84 15.67 -26.36
CA SER A 64 -31.49 16.61 -25.29
C SER A 64 -30.54 17.67 -25.85
N GLY A 65 -31.01 18.91 -25.93
CA GLY A 65 -30.15 20.07 -26.16
C GLY A 65 -29.06 20.13 -25.08
N ALA A 66 -27.82 20.25 -25.53
CA ALA A 66 -26.67 20.42 -24.65
C ALA A 66 -26.68 21.85 -24.09
N PRO A 67 -26.85 22.07 -22.78
CA PRO A 67 -26.37 23.30 -22.18
C PRO A 67 -24.84 23.30 -22.25
N ASP A 68 -24.26 24.44 -22.62
CA ASP A 68 -22.82 24.69 -22.57
C ASP A 68 -22.27 24.20 -21.23
N ALA A 69 -21.52 23.10 -21.29
CA ALA A 69 -20.78 22.57 -20.16
C ALA A 69 -19.66 23.56 -19.88
N VAL A 70 -19.95 24.58 -19.07
CA VAL A 70 -18.94 25.25 -18.26
C VAL A 70 -18.28 24.13 -17.48
N THR A 71 -17.07 23.75 -17.91
CA THR A 71 -16.20 22.83 -17.18
C THR A 71 -15.92 23.49 -15.84
N ALA A 72 -16.80 23.24 -14.88
CA ALA A 72 -16.55 23.47 -13.48
C ALA A 72 -15.31 22.64 -13.19
N ARG A 73 -14.16 23.31 -13.16
CA ARG A 73 -12.94 22.79 -12.55
C ARG A 73 -13.35 22.58 -11.10
N ALA A 74 -13.83 21.37 -10.79
CA ALA A 74 -14.02 20.95 -9.43
C ALA A 74 -12.67 21.17 -8.77
N SER A 75 -12.61 22.17 -7.90
CA SER A 75 -11.58 22.27 -6.87
C SER A 75 -11.79 21.06 -5.97
N GLY A 76 -11.44 19.88 -6.47
CA GLY A 76 -11.38 18.67 -5.68
C GLY A 76 -10.42 18.90 -4.52
N PRO A 77 -10.56 18.14 -3.42
CA PRO A 77 -9.81 18.35 -2.19
C PRO A 77 -8.31 18.47 -2.49
N ALA A 78 -7.84 19.71 -2.49
CA ALA A 78 -6.45 20.10 -2.68
C ALA A 78 -5.72 19.73 -1.38
N GLY A 79 -5.35 18.45 -1.26
CA GLY A 79 -4.86 17.91 0.01
C GLY A 79 -3.87 16.79 -0.19
N LEU A 80 -4.33 15.64 -0.69
CA LEU A 80 -3.49 14.43 -0.71
C LEU A 80 -2.22 14.58 -1.55
N CYS A 81 -2.32 15.17 -2.74
CA CYS A 81 -1.20 15.23 -3.67
C CYS A 81 -0.80 16.65 -4.07
N ASP A 82 -0.69 17.57 -3.10
CA ASP A 82 -0.20 18.93 -3.37
C ASP A 82 1.29 18.89 -3.77
N PRO A 83 1.66 19.32 -5.00
CA PRO A 83 3.05 19.38 -5.45
C PRO A 83 3.95 20.25 -4.55
N ARG A 84 3.39 21.18 -3.77
CA ARG A 84 4.14 22.01 -2.81
C ARG A 84 4.57 21.24 -1.57
N ARG A 85 3.89 20.13 -1.24
CA ARG A 85 4.26 19.20 -0.16
C ARG A 85 5.21 18.10 -0.64
N ARG A 86 5.46 18.03 -1.95
CA ARG A 86 6.36 17.05 -2.54
C ARG A 86 7.78 17.26 -2.01
N PRO A 87 8.43 16.24 -1.42
CA PRO A 87 9.85 16.31 -1.11
C PRO A 87 10.63 16.62 -2.40
N ALA A 88 11.67 17.44 -2.31
CA ALA A 88 12.53 17.68 -3.48
C ALA A 88 13.17 16.36 -3.93
N ALA A 89 13.18 16.09 -5.23
CA ALA A 89 13.73 14.85 -5.79
C ALA A 89 15.17 14.62 -5.29
N GLY A 90 15.44 13.45 -4.72
CA GLY A 90 16.76 13.10 -4.19
C GLY A 90 17.05 13.60 -2.76
N GLN A 91 16.14 14.31 -2.11
CA GLN A 91 16.19 14.46 -0.66
C GLN A 91 15.60 13.21 -0.02
N ALA A 92 16.47 12.26 0.36
CA ALA A 92 16.11 11.37 1.45
C ALA A 92 15.88 12.27 2.66
N VAL A 93 14.66 12.32 3.19
CA VAL A 93 14.44 12.88 4.51
C VAL A 93 15.32 12.05 5.44
N PRO A 94 16.35 12.64 6.08
CA PRO A 94 17.25 11.86 6.91
C PRO A 94 16.41 11.18 7.98
N SER A 95 16.47 9.85 8.05
CA SER A 95 15.85 9.04 9.12
C SER A 95 16.49 9.28 10.50
N GLY A 96 17.22 10.40 10.66
CA GLY A 96 17.94 10.74 11.86
C GLY A 96 16.96 11.14 12.95
N ASP A 97 16.99 10.41 14.06
CA ASP A 97 16.47 10.70 15.40
C ASP A 97 15.22 11.59 15.43
N SER A 98 14.30 11.36 14.49
CA SER A 98 13.01 12.01 14.50
C SER A 98 12.28 11.34 15.64
N GLU A 99 12.33 11.99 16.81
CA GLU A 99 11.55 11.63 17.97
C GLU A 99 10.16 11.27 17.46
N PRO A 100 9.66 10.04 17.71
CA PRO A 100 8.41 9.57 17.14
C PRO A 100 7.36 10.65 17.33
N GLU A 101 6.93 11.27 16.22
CA GLU A 101 5.97 12.36 16.31
C GLU A 101 4.74 11.80 17.04
N PRO A 102 4.33 12.38 18.18
CA PRO A 102 3.23 11.83 18.94
C PRO A 102 2.02 11.73 18.00
N PRO A 103 1.32 10.59 17.97
CA PRO A 103 0.26 10.36 17.01
C PRO A 103 -0.74 11.53 17.09
N PRO A 104 -1.24 12.04 15.95
CA PRO A 104 -2.19 13.15 15.96
C PRO A 104 -3.34 12.82 16.92
N ARG A 105 -3.75 13.79 17.75
CA ARG A 105 -4.75 13.59 18.82
C ARG A 105 -6.10 13.03 18.33
N SER A 106 -6.32 13.00 17.01
CA SER A 106 -7.35 12.27 16.29
C SER A 106 -6.70 11.15 15.47
N GLY A 107 -6.38 10.03 16.12
CA GLY A 107 -5.34 9.03 15.76
C GLY A 107 -5.38 8.33 14.39
N ASN A 108 -6.32 8.65 13.51
CA ASN A 108 -6.53 7.92 12.26
C ASN A 108 -6.50 8.83 11.01
N VAL A 109 -5.60 9.80 10.97
CA VAL A 109 -5.42 10.67 9.80
C VAL A 109 -4.07 10.40 9.17
N ILE A 110 -4.09 10.03 7.89
CA ILE A 110 -2.96 10.10 6.95
C ILE A 110 -3.15 11.42 6.18
N ASP A 111 -2.08 12.11 5.74
CA ASP A 111 -2.19 13.44 5.12
C ASP A 111 -3.28 13.51 4.01
N GLY A 112 -4.40 14.18 4.30
CA GLY A 112 -5.56 14.29 3.41
C GLY A 112 -6.45 13.03 3.29
N LEU A 113 -6.27 12.03 4.15
CA LEU A 113 -7.04 10.78 4.21
C LEU A 113 -7.44 10.46 5.65
N HIS A 114 -8.73 10.31 5.89
CA HIS A 114 -9.29 9.86 7.16
C HIS A 114 -9.48 8.35 7.13
N VAL A 115 -9.04 7.66 8.19
CA VAL A 115 -9.21 6.21 8.39
C VAL A 115 -10.26 6.00 9.48
N GLY A 116 -11.51 5.87 9.06
CA GLY A 116 -12.66 5.74 9.97
C GLY A 116 -12.72 4.44 10.75
N TYR A 117 -11.95 3.42 10.35
CA TYR A 117 -11.95 2.12 10.99
C TYR A 117 -10.54 1.51 11.07
N VAL A 118 -10.14 1.16 12.29
CA VAL A 118 -8.95 0.37 12.62
C VAL A 118 -9.40 -0.67 13.64
N PRO A 119 -9.23 -1.98 13.39
CA PRO A 119 -9.68 -3.01 14.33
C PRO A 119 -9.06 -2.89 15.72
N GLU A 120 -9.80 -3.35 16.73
CA GLU A 120 -9.32 -3.34 18.11
C GLU A 120 -8.01 -4.13 18.25
N GLY A 121 -7.09 -3.62 19.08
CA GLY A 121 -5.74 -4.17 19.25
C GLY A 121 -4.70 -3.53 18.33
N PHE A 122 -5.08 -3.00 17.16
CA PHE A 122 -4.16 -2.32 16.25
C PHE A 122 -3.93 -0.86 16.69
N SER A 123 -2.96 -0.66 17.58
CA SER A 123 -2.79 0.62 18.27
C SER A 123 -1.42 1.28 18.04
N TRP A 124 -0.36 0.48 17.81
CA TRP A 124 0.96 1.03 17.53
C TRP A 124 1.03 1.46 16.08
N SER A 125 1.25 2.76 15.83
CA SER A 125 1.33 3.27 14.47
C SER A 125 2.68 3.88 14.15
N GLU A 126 3.24 3.51 13.00
CA GLU A 126 4.43 4.17 12.44
C GLU A 126 4.02 4.90 11.16
N SER A 127 4.45 6.15 11.03
CA SER A 127 4.29 6.91 9.79
C SER A 127 5.66 6.98 9.11
N PRO A 128 5.97 6.10 8.15
CA PRO A 128 7.22 6.18 7.43
C PRO A 128 7.35 7.56 6.76
N ALA A 129 8.56 8.11 6.73
CA ALA A 129 8.83 9.35 6.04
C ALA A 129 8.38 9.25 4.56
N PRO A 130 7.80 10.31 3.98
CA PRO A 130 7.39 10.31 2.58
C PRO A 130 8.54 9.87 1.68
N GLN A 131 8.26 8.94 0.76
CA GLN A 131 9.24 8.39 -0.16
C GLN A 131 8.98 8.90 -1.58
N SER A 132 10.04 9.07 -2.36
CA SER A 132 9.94 9.48 -3.76
C SER A 132 10.68 8.50 -4.67
N TYR A 133 10.02 8.17 -5.78
CA TYR A 133 10.47 7.25 -6.81
C TYR A 133 10.33 7.95 -8.17
N GLY A 134 11.20 8.94 -8.40
CA GLY A 134 11.11 9.83 -9.56
C GLY A 134 9.81 10.65 -9.55
N GLU A 135 8.92 10.38 -10.49
CA GLU A 135 7.63 11.07 -10.61
C GLU A 135 6.56 10.56 -9.64
N VAL A 136 6.81 9.43 -8.98
CA VAL A 136 5.91 8.87 -7.98
C VAL A 136 6.37 9.27 -6.60
N TRP A 137 5.42 9.52 -5.73
CA TRP A 137 5.70 9.67 -4.31
C TRP A 137 4.61 9.02 -3.49
N GLU A 138 4.99 8.60 -2.30
CA GLU A 138 4.12 7.85 -1.41
C GLU A 138 4.35 8.26 0.04
N TYR A 139 3.31 8.09 0.82
CA TYR A 139 3.31 8.25 2.26
C TYR A 139 2.25 7.32 2.82
N GLY A 140 2.30 7.03 4.11
CA GLY A 140 1.36 6.09 4.68
C GLY A 140 1.51 5.99 6.19
N ARG A 141 0.75 5.05 6.74
CA ARG A 141 0.80 4.68 8.14
C ARG A 141 0.63 3.18 8.26
N SER A 142 1.47 2.56 9.06
CA SER A 142 1.28 1.18 9.51
C SER A 142 0.64 1.18 10.89
N TRP A 143 -0.11 0.14 11.19
CA TRP A 143 -0.54 -0.23 12.53
C TRP A 143 -0.11 -1.66 12.80
N SER A 144 0.29 -1.96 14.03
CA SER A 144 0.48 -3.33 14.50
C SER A 144 -0.34 -3.58 15.76
N ASP A 145 -0.66 -4.85 15.97
CA ASP A 145 -1.31 -5.34 17.18
C ASP A 145 -0.26 -5.83 18.17
N ASP A 146 -0.17 -5.15 19.31
CA ASP A 146 0.89 -5.25 20.32
C ASP A 146 0.60 -6.25 21.43
N ARG A 147 -0.50 -7.01 21.35
CA ARG A 147 -0.82 -8.05 22.35
C ARG A 147 0.25 -9.15 22.39
N ASP A 148 0.61 -9.67 23.56
CA ASP A 148 1.71 -10.65 23.63
C ASP A 148 1.40 -12.00 22.93
N ASP A 149 0.13 -12.31 22.69
CA ASP A 149 -0.34 -13.66 22.30
C ASP A 149 -0.48 -13.90 20.79
N ALA A 150 -0.37 -12.88 19.94
CA ALA A 150 -0.97 -12.98 18.60
C ALA A 150 -0.05 -13.13 17.35
N ASP A 151 1.17 -13.69 17.35
CA ASP A 151 2.08 -13.74 16.15
C ASP A 151 2.37 -12.40 15.41
N GLU A 152 3.54 -11.81 15.70
CA GLU A 152 3.99 -10.54 15.14
C GLU A 152 4.02 -10.50 13.60
N ARG A 153 4.26 -11.63 12.93
CA ARG A 153 4.43 -11.66 11.47
C ARG A 153 3.14 -11.48 10.69
N HIS A 154 2.01 -11.66 11.35
CA HIS A 154 0.69 -11.62 10.72
C HIS A 154 -0.10 -10.38 11.16
N ARG A 155 0.43 -9.58 12.08
CA ARG A 155 -0.27 -8.48 12.77
C ARG A 155 0.13 -7.10 12.26
N PHE A 156 -0.12 -6.86 10.99
CA PHE A 156 0.17 -5.57 10.39
C PHE A 156 -1.00 -5.10 9.51
N LEU A 157 -1.35 -3.83 9.68
CA LEU A 157 -2.15 -3.06 8.74
C LEU A 157 -1.23 -1.99 8.16
N TRP A 158 -1.19 -1.83 6.85
CA TRP A 158 -0.43 -0.75 6.23
C TRP A 158 -1.27 -0.06 5.18
N ILE A 159 -1.57 1.21 5.40
CA ILE A 159 -2.33 2.06 4.47
C ILE A 159 -1.36 3.08 3.88
N ARG A 160 -1.32 3.15 2.55
CA ARG A 160 -0.48 4.10 1.81
C ARG A 160 -1.30 4.87 0.82
N VAL A 161 -0.91 6.12 0.64
CA VAL A 161 -1.34 6.98 -0.45
C VAL A 161 -0.20 7.08 -1.45
N VAL A 162 -0.51 6.81 -2.71
CA VAL A 162 0.43 6.92 -3.83
C VAL A 162 -0.04 8.04 -4.74
N CYS A 163 0.84 8.99 -4.97
CA CYS A 163 0.60 10.13 -5.83
C CYS A 163 1.46 10.01 -7.09
N TRP A 164 0.79 9.94 -8.24
CA TRP A 164 1.43 9.84 -9.55
C TRP A 164 0.55 10.40 -10.65
N ASP A 165 1.00 11.45 -11.34
CA ASP A 165 0.18 12.14 -12.34
C ASP A 165 -0.30 11.25 -13.49
N ALA A 166 0.41 10.16 -13.82
CA ALA A 166 -0.02 9.23 -14.87
C ALA A 166 -1.07 8.19 -14.40
N LEU A 167 -1.40 8.19 -13.11
CA LEU A 167 -2.31 7.23 -12.51
C LEU A 167 -3.77 7.60 -12.84
N ARG A 168 -4.40 6.82 -13.71
CA ARG A 168 -5.76 7.07 -14.22
C ARG A 168 -6.68 5.85 -14.16
N ASP A 169 -6.10 4.67 -14.05
CA ASP A 169 -6.80 3.39 -14.12
C ASP A 169 -6.04 2.32 -13.31
N LEU A 170 -6.68 1.17 -13.13
CA LEU A 170 -6.10 0.05 -12.39
C LEU A 170 -4.90 -0.56 -13.12
N ASP A 171 -4.82 -0.51 -14.46
CA ASP A 171 -3.66 -1.03 -15.17
C ASP A 171 -2.40 -0.23 -14.85
N ARG A 172 -2.52 1.09 -14.69
CA ARG A 172 -1.44 1.96 -14.19
C ARG A 172 -1.10 1.66 -12.75
N LEU A 173 -2.11 1.45 -11.88
CA LEU A 173 -1.88 1.06 -10.48
C LEU A 173 -1.08 -0.24 -10.37
N ARG A 174 -1.43 -1.25 -11.19
CA ARG A 174 -0.72 -2.53 -11.24
C ARG A 174 0.77 -2.36 -11.59
N ASN A 175 1.06 -1.41 -12.46
CA ASN A 175 2.39 -1.13 -12.99
C ASN A 175 3.08 0.04 -12.30
N LEU A 176 2.73 0.34 -11.03
CA LEU A 176 3.40 1.38 -10.26
C LEU A 176 4.91 1.13 -10.18
N PRO A 177 5.76 2.14 -10.44
CA PRO A 177 7.21 2.05 -10.33
C PRO A 177 7.68 2.24 -8.88
N VAL A 178 7.06 1.52 -7.93
CA VAL A 178 7.44 1.52 -6.51
C VAL A 178 7.97 0.13 -6.11
N PRO A 179 8.98 0.04 -5.24
CA PRO A 179 9.56 -1.24 -4.84
C PRO A 179 8.66 -2.02 -3.87
N LEU A 180 7.96 -1.32 -2.96
CA LEU A 180 7.08 -1.93 -1.96
C LEU A 180 5.62 -1.84 -2.39
N GLY A 181 4.83 -2.87 -2.11
CA GLY A 181 3.40 -2.94 -2.47
C GLY A 181 3.13 -2.89 -3.96
N ARG A 182 4.06 -3.40 -4.78
CA ARG A 182 3.81 -3.64 -6.19
C ARG A 182 2.83 -4.80 -6.34
N PHE A 183 1.85 -4.64 -7.23
CA PHE A 183 0.96 -5.72 -7.61
C PHE A 183 1.68 -6.73 -8.52
N SER A 184 2.40 -7.68 -7.93
CA SER A 184 3.07 -8.79 -8.64
C SER A 184 2.28 -10.10 -8.52
N GLY A 185 2.50 -11.02 -9.46
CA GLY A 185 1.84 -12.33 -9.45
C GLY A 185 0.38 -12.29 -9.92
N ASP A 186 -0.45 -13.10 -9.26
CA ASP A 186 -1.85 -13.33 -9.59
C ASP A 186 -2.73 -12.21 -9.04
N VAL A 187 -2.76 -11.09 -9.78
CA VAL A 187 -3.57 -9.92 -9.46
C VAL A 187 -4.97 -10.09 -10.03
N THR A 188 -5.98 -9.84 -9.21
CA THR A 188 -7.40 -9.88 -9.60
C THR A 188 -8.03 -8.49 -9.47
N VAL A 189 -9.10 -8.25 -10.23
CA VAL A 189 -9.95 -7.08 -10.08
C VAL A 189 -11.24 -7.54 -9.42
N GLU A 190 -11.59 -6.96 -8.29
CA GLU A 190 -12.80 -7.31 -7.56
C GLU A 190 -13.55 -6.07 -7.06
N SER A 191 -14.77 -6.29 -6.55
CA SER A 191 -15.53 -5.26 -5.86
C SER A 191 -15.43 -5.48 -4.35
N LEU A 192 -14.98 -4.46 -3.63
CA LEU A 192 -14.76 -4.49 -2.19
C LEU A 192 -15.29 -3.19 -1.59
N ALA A 193 -16.21 -3.27 -0.63
CA ALA A 193 -16.89 -2.10 -0.04
C ALA A 193 -17.44 -1.11 -1.08
N GLY A 194 -18.04 -1.63 -2.17
CA GLY A 194 -18.56 -0.81 -3.27
C GLY A 194 -17.51 -0.17 -4.18
N ARG A 195 -16.21 -0.39 -3.91
CA ARG A 195 -15.09 0.12 -4.71
C ARG A 195 -14.61 -0.96 -5.68
N ARG A 196 -14.08 -0.54 -6.81
CA ARG A 196 -13.37 -1.41 -7.75
C ARG A 196 -11.89 -1.41 -7.38
N VAL A 197 -11.38 -2.53 -6.90
CA VAL A 197 -10.02 -2.66 -6.38
C VAL A 197 -9.20 -3.64 -7.21
N LEU A 198 -7.88 -3.43 -7.26
CA LEU A 198 -6.94 -4.51 -7.50
C LEU A 198 -6.71 -5.23 -6.18
N ALA A 199 -6.69 -6.55 -6.23
CA ALA A 199 -6.39 -7.41 -5.10
C ALA A 199 -5.31 -8.42 -5.48
N MET A 200 -4.38 -8.68 -4.56
CA MET A 200 -3.45 -9.80 -4.62
C MET A 200 -3.22 -10.35 -3.22
N GLU A 201 -2.89 -11.63 -3.15
CA GLU A 201 -2.34 -12.21 -1.93
C GLU A 201 -0.93 -11.67 -1.70
N GLY A 202 -0.62 -11.30 -0.46
CA GLY A 202 0.70 -10.88 -0.05
C GLY A 202 1.64 -12.09 0.00
N ASP A 203 2.72 -12.03 -0.76
CA ASP A 203 3.79 -13.02 -0.72
C ASP A 203 5.10 -12.39 -0.19
N GLY A 204 5.78 -13.11 0.70
CA GLY A 204 7.15 -12.78 1.07
C GLY A 204 7.36 -11.37 1.66
N ALA A 205 8.03 -10.47 0.92
CA ALA A 205 8.73 -9.28 1.44
C ALA A 205 7.87 -8.26 2.21
N LEU A 206 6.54 -8.32 2.06
CA LEU A 206 5.59 -7.47 2.78
C LEU A 206 4.84 -8.20 3.91
N GLY A 207 5.09 -9.49 4.08
CA GLY A 207 4.40 -10.38 5.00
C GLY A 207 3.19 -11.10 4.37
N PRO A 208 2.70 -12.16 5.04
CA PRO A 208 1.49 -12.87 4.66
C PRO A 208 0.24 -11.99 4.88
N GLY A 209 -0.68 -11.99 3.92
CA GLY A 209 -1.90 -11.18 4.01
C GLY A 209 -2.50 -10.88 2.65
N ARG A 210 -3.20 -9.76 2.53
CA ARG A 210 -3.84 -9.33 1.29
C ARG A 210 -3.56 -7.86 1.01
N LEU A 211 -3.06 -7.58 -0.18
CA LEU A 211 -2.87 -6.24 -0.69
C LEU A 211 -4.04 -5.88 -1.59
N VAL A 212 -4.73 -4.80 -1.27
CA VAL A 212 -5.76 -4.20 -2.12
C VAL A 212 -5.38 -2.76 -2.47
N GLY A 213 -5.84 -2.27 -3.60
CA GLY A 213 -5.64 -0.88 -3.97
C GLY A 213 -6.63 -0.38 -5.01
N TRP A 214 -6.93 0.90 -4.96
CA TRP A 214 -7.85 1.54 -5.88
C TRP A 214 -7.40 2.95 -6.25
N ILE A 215 -7.93 3.46 -7.36
CA ILE A 215 -7.77 4.86 -7.74
C ILE A 215 -8.85 5.65 -6.99
N GLU A 216 -8.44 6.44 -6.01
CA GLU A 216 -9.35 7.34 -5.29
C GLU A 216 -9.81 8.46 -6.22
N ARG A 217 -8.87 9.02 -6.99
CA ARG A 217 -9.13 9.98 -8.05
C ARG A 217 -7.96 10.01 -9.04
N PRO A 218 -8.10 10.62 -10.22
CA PRO A 218 -6.98 10.78 -11.14
C PRO A 218 -5.75 11.36 -10.43
N GLY A 219 -4.67 10.59 -10.41
CA GLY A 219 -3.38 10.98 -9.83
C GLY A 219 -3.12 10.43 -8.43
N VAL A 220 -4.12 9.80 -7.80
CA VAL A 220 -4.07 9.35 -6.41
C VAL A 220 -4.62 7.93 -6.30
N ALA A 221 -3.81 7.02 -5.76
CA ALA A 221 -4.28 5.73 -5.29
C ALA A 221 -4.13 5.59 -3.79
N VAL A 222 -4.99 4.75 -3.23
CA VAL A 222 -4.81 4.20 -1.90
C VAL A 222 -4.51 2.72 -2.04
N THR A 223 -3.54 2.23 -1.27
CA THR A 223 -3.26 0.81 -1.12
C THR A 223 -3.36 0.43 0.34
N VAL A 224 -3.95 -0.73 0.62
CA VAL A 224 -4.13 -1.29 1.95
C VAL A 224 -3.56 -2.69 1.92
N LEU A 225 -2.57 -2.93 2.75
CA LEU A 225 -2.03 -4.25 3.01
C LEU A 225 -2.49 -4.67 4.40
N ALA A 226 -3.26 -5.75 4.47
CA ALA A 226 -3.79 -6.28 5.71
C ALA A 226 -3.26 -7.70 5.92
N GLY A 227 -2.63 -7.94 7.07
CA GLY A 227 -2.24 -9.27 7.50
C GLY A 227 -3.44 -10.21 7.70
N GLU A 228 -3.19 -11.51 7.78
CA GLU A 228 -4.24 -12.55 7.85
C GLU A 228 -5.36 -12.32 8.90
N PRO A 229 -5.07 -11.88 10.15
CA PRO A 229 -6.10 -11.64 11.17
C PRO A 229 -7.06 -10.50 10.80
N LEU A 230 -6.64 -9.61 9.91
CA LEU A 230 -7.41 -8.45 9.47
C LEU A 230 -8.26 -8.72 8.23
N LEU A 231 -8.07 -9.86 7.55
CA LEU A 231 -8.81 -10.16 6.32
C LEU A 231 -10.34 -10.16 6.51
N PRO A 232 -10.91 -10.66 7.63
CA PRO A 232 -12.35 -10.54 7.88
C PRO A 232 -12.82 -9.08 8.00
N HIS A 233 -11.94 -8.18 8.41
CA HIS A 233 -12.20 -6.75 8.64
C HIS A 233 -11.86 -5.87 7.43
N LEU A 234 -11.22 -6.45 6.40
CA LEU A 234 -10.75 -5.70 5.24
C LEU A 234 -11.86 -4.88 4.53
N PRO A 235 -13.10 -5.37 4.36
CA PRO A 235 -14.17 -4.55 3.80
C PRO A 235 -14.47 -3.29 4.64
N GLU A 236 -14.54 -3.42 5.96
CA GLU A 236 -14.82 -2.31 6.88
C GLU A 236 -13.67 -1.29 6.89
N ILE A 237 -12.42 -1.75 6.83
CA ILE A 237 -11.23 -0.90 6.71
C ILE A 237 -11.30 -0.08 5.43
N VAL A 238 -11.58 -0.73 4.29
CA VAL A 238 -11.65 -0.07 2.98
C VAL A 238 -12.83 0.90 2.90
N GLU A 239 -13.97 0.55 3.50
CA GLU A 239 -15.14 1.44 3.59
C GLU A 239 -14.82 2.69 4.41
N GLY A 240 -14.16 2.54 5.56
CA GLY A 240 -13.82 3.64 6.45
C GLY A 240 -12.76 4.61 5.93
N ILE A 241 -12.08 4.30 4.82
CA ILE A 241 -11.05 5.18 4.25
C ILE A 241 -11.69 6.24 3.35
N GLU A 242 -11.62 7.50 3.79
CA GLU A 242 -12.26 8.63 3.12
C GLU A 242 -11.27 9.78 2.88
N PRO A 243 -11.34 10.51 1.76
CA PRO A 243 -10.62 11.76 1.60
C PRO A 243 -11.01 12.76 2.69
N SER A 244 -10.02 13.37 3.34
CA SER A 244 -10.24 14.49 4.28
C SER A 244 -10.42 15.84 3.59
#